data_AF-A0A2S6AZ74-F1
#
_entry.id   AF-A0A2S6AZ74-F1
#
_cell.length_a   1.000
_cell.length_b   1.000
_cell.length_c   1.000
_cell.angle_alpha   90.00
_cell.angle_beta   90.00
_cell.angle_gamma   90.00
#
_symmetry.space_group_name_H-M   'P 1'
#
loop_
_entity.id
_entity.type
_entity.pdbx_description
1 polymer ?
#
loop_
_entity_poly.entity_id
_entity_poly.type
_entity_poly.pdbx_seq_one_letter_code
_entity_poly.pdbx_strand_id
1 'polypeptide(L)'
;VRIELTDSIVGEALLYRLSGGVGSVVDSVEVLKHVANDDYGNEWLRTNTAGSGPFTLRRWSPNDLVLLEANPTFWGGESALKRVLF
;
A
#
# COMPACT_ATOMS: atom_id res chain seq x y z
N VAL A 1 6.77 4.20 -15.85
CA VAL A 1 5.53 5.02 -15.88
C VAL A 1 5.92 6.46 -16.21
N ARG A 2 5.17 7.12 -17.10
CA ARG A 2 5.28 8.56 -17.36
C ARG A 2 4.04 9.23 -16.76
N ILE A 3 4.22 10.30 -16.00
CA ILE A 3 3.12 11.10 -15.45
C ILE A 3 3.02 12.35 -16.30
N GLU A 4 1.87 12.57 -16.92
CA GLU A 4 1.56 13.80 -17.65
C GLU A 4 0.90 14.80 -16.71
N LEU A 5 1.42 16.02 -16.68
CA LEU A 5 1.01 17.07 -15.75
C LEU A 5 0.08 18.04 -16.48
N THR A 6 -0.98 18.48 -15.81
CA THR A 6 -1.96 19.42 -16.38
C THR A 6 -1.48 20.85 -16.38
N ASP A 7 -0.49 21.19 -15.54
CA ASP A 7 0.11 22.51 -15.44
C ASP A 7 1.56 22.40 -14.94
N SER A 8 2.27 23.52 -14.93
CA SER A 8 3.61 23.65 -14.35
C SER A 8 3.58 23.38 -12.85
N ILE A 9 4.52 22.56 -12.39
CA ILE A 9 4.69 22.21 -10.97
C ILE A 9 6.13 22.44 -10.54
N VAL A 10 6.35 22.49 -9.22
CA VAL A 10 7.68 22.41 -8.63
C VAL A 10 8.09 20.94 -8.52
N GLY A 11 9.07 20.51 -9.32
CA GLY A 11 9.44 19.09 -9.46
C GLY A 11 9.79 18.42 -8.14
N GLU A 12 10.54 19.13 -7.30
CA GLU A 12 10.97 18.67 -5.98
C GLU A 12 9.77 18.44 -5.05
N ALA A 13 8.77 19.32 -5.11
CA ALA A 13 7.56 19.18 -4.31
C ALA A 13 6.75 17.94 -4.73
N LEU A 14 6.67 17.66 -6.03
CA LEU A 14 6.03 16.44 -6.55
C LEU A 14 6.75 15.18 -6.06
N LEU A 15 8.08 15.11 -6.24
CA LEU A 15 8.88 13.98 -5.80
C LEU A 15 8.77 13.76 -4.29
N TYR A 16 8.78 14.83 -3.51
CA TYR A 16 8.54 14.77 -2.07
C TYR A 16 7.18 14.13 -1.74
N ARG A 17 6.10 14.48 -2.45
CA ARG A 17 4.79 13.86 -2.22
C ARG A 17 4.73 12.39 -2.65
N LEU A 18 5.39 12.03 -3.74
CA LEU A 18 5.49 10.63 -4.17
C LEU A 18 6.29 9.76 -3.19
N SER A 19 7.16 10.35 -2.38
CA SER A 19 7.88 9.63 -1.32
C SER A 19 7.03 9.37 -0.06
N GLY A 20 5.91 10.08 0.09
CA GLY A 20 5.01 9.92 1.23
C GLY A 20 4.09 8.71 1.10
N GLY A 21 3.49 8.29 2.21
CA GLY A 21 2.59 7.12 2.23
C GLY A 21 1.38 7.23 1.29
N VAL A 22 0.93 8.44 0.97
CA VAL A 22 -0.14 8.69 -0.01
C VAL A 22 0.22 8.30 -1.45
N GLY A 23 1.53 8.20 -1.76
CA GLY A 23 2.05 7.74 -3.06
C GLY A 23 2.32 6.23 -3.11
N SER A 24 1.91 5.47 -2.08
CA SER A 24 2.13 4.02 -2.03
C SER A 24 1.48 3.31 -3.22
N VAL A 25 2.24 2.42 -3.87
CA VAL A 25 1.76 1.63 -4.99
C VAL A 25 0.99 0.41 -4.50
N VAL A 26 -0.14 0.13 -5.13
CA VAL A 26 -0.99 -1.05 -4.86
C VAL A 26 -0.99 -2.01 -6.05
N ASP A 27 -1.20 -3.29 -5.78
CA ASP A 27 -1.38 -4.32 -6.81
C ASP A 27 -2.71 -4.10 -7.54
N SER A 28 -2.63 -3.67 -8.81
CA SER A 28 -3.79 -3.41 -9.65
C SER A 28 -4.63 -4.66 -9.90
N VAL A 29 -4.01 -5.83 -10.03
CA VAL A 29 -4.73 -7.08 -10.31
C VAL A 29 -5.58 -7.46 -9.11
N GLU A 30 -5.08 -7.26 -7.90
CA GLU A 30 -5.84 -7.56 -6.69
C GLU A 30 -6.95 -6.54 -6.45
N VAL A 31 -6.65 -5.23 -6.45
CA VAL A 31 -7.64 -4.20 -6.11
C VAL A 31 -8.80 -4.17 -7.10
N LEU A 32 -8.55 -4.47 -8.38
CA LEU A 32 -9.59 -4.49 -9.40
C LEU A 32 -10.61 -5.63 -9.22
N LYS A 33 -10.28 -6.68 -8.44
CA LYS A 33 -11.25 -7.74 -8.10
C LYS A 33 -12.31 -7.27 -7.11
N HIS A 34 -12.06 -6.18 -6.39
CA HIS A 34 -12.88 -5.68 -5.29
C HIS A 34 -13.46 -4.28 -5.57
N VAL A 35 -13.53 -3.87 -6.84
CA VAL A 35 -14.11 -2.58 -7.23
C VAL A 35 -15.60 -2.54 -6.91
N ALA A 36 -16.02 -1.47 -6.25
CA ALA A 36 -17.41 -1.13 -6.04
C ALA A 36 -17.65 0.32 -6.48
N ASN A 37 -18.71 0.57 -7.26
CA ASN A 37 -19.06 1.94 -7.68
C ASN A 37 -17.89 2.71 -8.33
N ASP A 38 -17.09 2.02 -9.15
CA ASP A 38 -15.89 2.56 -9.82
C ASP A 38 -14.84 3.18 -8.85
N ASP A 39 -14.78 2.70 -7.61
CA ASP A 39 -13.89 3.20 -6.57
C ASP A 39 -12.44 2.65 -6.65
N TYR A 40 -12.14 1.83 -7.65
CA TYR A 40 -10.85 1.15 -7.83
C TYR A 40 -10.41 0.31 -6.61
N GLY A 41 -11.36 -0.23 -5.84
CA GLY A 41 -11.10 -1.08 -4.67
C GLY A 41 -10.78 -0.30 -3.38
N ASN A 42 -11.04 1.01 -3.35
CA ASN A 42 -10.77 1.88 -2.21
C ASN A 42 -11.52 1.43 -0.94
N GLU A 43 -12.81 1.09 -1.06
CA GLU A 43 -13.62 0.62 0.05
C GLU A 43 -13.01 -0.65 0.68
N TRP A 44 -12.58 -1.59 -0.15
CA TRP A 44 -11.95 -2.84 0.29
C TRP A 44 -10.61 -2.60 1.00
N LEU A 45 -9.79 -1.67 0.51
CA LEU A 45 -8.49 -1.30 1.09
C LEU A 45 -8.60 -0.66 2.48
N ARG A 46 -9.79 -0.27 2.95
CA ARG A 46 -9.96 0.22 4.33
C ARG A 46 -9.65 -0.83 5.39
N THR A 47 -9.80 -2.10 5.04
CA THR A 47 -9.62 -3.24 5.97
C THR A 47 -8.62 -4.29 5.45
N ASN A 48 -8.12 -4.13 4.22
CA ASN A 48 -7.22 -5.07 3.54
C ASN A 48 -5.99 -4.35 3.00
N THR A 49 -4.99 -5.11 2.56
CA THR A 49 -3.76 -4.57 1.98
C THR A 49 -3.41 -5.27 0.68
N ALA A 50 -2.98 -4.49 -0.33
CA ALA A 50 -2.47 -5.00 -1.60
C ALA A 50 -1.10 -4.38 -1.94
N GLY A 51 -0.27 -4.15 -0.92
CA GLY A 51 1.04 -3.50 -1.07
C GLY A 51 2.18 -4.50 -1.32
N SER A 52 3.31 -3.98 -1.81
CA SER A 52 4.55 -4.73 -2.08
C SER A 52 5.60 -4.62 -0.97
N GLY A 53 5.19 -4.18 0.23
CA GLY A 53 6.08 -3.91 1.35
C GLY A 53 6.65 -5.16 2.05
N PRO A 54 7.50 -4.96 3.07
CA PRO A 54 8.14 -6.05 3.82
C PRO A 54 7.21 -6.85 4.71
N PHE A 55 5.98 -6.38 4.94
CA PHE A 55 4.98 -7.05 5.76
C PHE A 55 3.61 -7.04 5.09
N THR A 56 2.81 -8.07 5.38
CA THR A 56 1.43 -8.22 4.91
C THR A 56 0.49 -8.28 6.10
N LEU A 57 -0.68 -7.64 5.98
CA LEU A 57 -1.72 -7.69 7.00
C LEU A 57 -2.28 -9.13 7.11
N ARG A 58 -2.28 -9.67 8.33
CA ARG A 58 -2.85 -10.99 8.62
C ARG A 58 -4.16 -10.92 9.37
N ARG A 59 -4.24 -10.00 10.32
CA ARG A 59 -5.46 -9.78 11.10
C ARG A 59 -5.54 -8.33 11.51
N TRP A 60 -6.74 -7.78 11.39
CA TRP A 60 -7.11 -6.52 12.00
C TRP A 60 -8.36 -6.70 12.85
N SER A 61 -8.28 -6.30 14.10
CA SER A 61 -9.44 -6.10 14.97
C SER A 61 -9.45 -4.65 15.42
N PRO A 62 -10.47 -3.85 15.02
CA PRO A 62 -10.53 -2.44 15.37
C PRO A 62 -10.41 -2.21 16.88
N ASN A 63 -9.54 -1.27 17.27
CA ASN A 63 -9.23 -0.90 18.66
C ASN A 63 -8.63 -2.01 19.53
N ASP A 64 -8.17 -3.12 18.94
CA ASP A 64 -7.63 -4.26 19.69
C ASP A 64 -6.27 -4.71 19.14
N LEU A 65 -6.19 -5.07 17.86
CA LEU A 65 -4.99 -5.70 17.30
C LEU A 65 -4.79 -5.39 15.82
N VAL A 66 -3.55 -5.06 15.44
CA VAL A 66 -3.06 -5.20 14.06
C VAL A 66 -1.91 -6.21 14.04
N LEU A 67 -2.13 -7.36 13.40
CA LEU A 67 -1.10 -8.38 13.20
C LEU A 67 -0.57 -8.32 11.77
N LEU A 68 0.72 -8.07 11.64
CA LEU A 68 1.46 -8.14 10.39
C LEU A 68 2.43 -9.32 10.40
N GLU A 69 2.60 -9.96 9.25
CA GLU A 69 3.62 -11.00 9.04
C GLU A 69 4.60 -10.59 7.95
N ALA A 70 5.85 -11.03 8.09
CA ALA A 70 6.89 -10.77 7.10
C ALA A 70 6.46 -11.33 5.73
N ASN A 71 6.64 -10.51 4.69
CA ASN A 71 6.41 -10.91 3.31
C ASN A 71 7.64 -11.69 2.80
N PRO A 72 7.53 -13.01 2.56
CA PRO A 72 8.67 -13.83 2.16
C PRO A 72 9.18 -13.51 0.75
N THR A 73 8.39 -12.80 -0.07
CA THR A 73 8.77 -12.40 -1.44
C THR A 73 9.15 -10.92 -1.54
N PHE A 74 9.42 -10.26 -0.40
CA PHE A 74 9.83 -8.86 -0.40
C PHE A 74 11.16 -8.67 -1.13
N TRP A 75 11.18 -7.74 -2.09
CA TRP A 75 12.32 -7.49 -2.96
C TRP A 75 13.56 -6.92 -2.24
N GLY A 76 13.37 -6.31 -1.07
CA GLY A 76 14.46 -5.74 -0.25
C GLY A 76 15.19 -6.76 0.63
N GLY A 77 14.89 -8.06 0.48
CA GLY A 77 15.45 -9.14 1.29
C GLY A 77 14.55 -9.52 2.47
N GLU A 78 14.87 -10.63 3.13
CA GLU A 78 14.03 -11.16 4.20
C GLU A 78 14.07 -10.26 5.45
N SER A 79 12.90 -9.99 6.02
CA SER A 79 12.81 -9.29 7.30
C SER A 79 13.36 -10.14 8.45
N ALA A 80 14.19 -9.52 9.30
CA ALA A 80 14.66 -10.11 10.54
C ALA A 80 13.49 -10.41 11.51
N LEU A 81 12.46 -9.56 11.53
CA LEU A 81 11.24 -9.77 12.31
C LEU A 81 10.23 -10.57 11.49
N LYS A 82 9.70 -11.65 12.06
CA LYS A 82 8.67 -12.48 11.41
C LYS A 82 7.25 -11.94 11.58
N ARG A 83 6.98 -11.26 12.69
CA ARG A 83 5.66 -10.75 13.07
C ARG A 83 5.79 -9.40 13.77
N VAL A 84 4.81 -8.53 13.54
CA VAL A 84 4.63 -7.25 14.24
C VAL A 84 3.20 -7.18 14.75
N LEU A 85 3.04 -6.83 16.02
CA LEU A 85 1.74 -6.64 16.67
C LEU A 85 1.68 -5.19 17.15
N PHE A 86 0.60 -4.49 16.81
CA PHE A 86 0.24 -3.18 17.34
C PHE A 86 -1.02 -3.28 18.18
#